data_AF-A0A4U6AH20-F1
#
_entry.id   AF-A0A4U6AH20-F1
#
_cell.length_a   1.000
_cell.length_b   1.000
_cell.length_c   1.000
_cell.angle_alpha   90.00
_cell.angle_beta   90.00
_cell.angle_gamma   90.00
#
_symmetry.space_group_name_H-M   'P 1'
#
loop_
_entity.id
_entity.type
_entity.pdbx_description
1 polymer ?
#
loop_
_entity_poly.entity_id
_entity_poly.type
_entity_poly.pdbx_seq_one_letter_code
_entity_poly.pdbx_strand_id
1 'polypeptide(L)'
;MLLKEATSRLTQSELAHLGTGEVGYIRKIRSEDVSRCFPEAPEIDPNLDLWALFGADGTPILLTDNRSSTFFKAAEDELKTVSLH
;
A
#
# COMPACT_ATOMS: atom_id res chain seq x y z
N MET A 1 6.48 -34.97 -17.82
CA MET A 1 6.32 -33.52 -18.08
C MET A 1 7.31 -32.81 -17.16
N LEU A 2 8.35 -32.19 -17.71
CA LEU A 2 9.41 -31.55 -16.93
C LEU A 2 8.84 -30.37 -16.15
N LEU A 3 8.89 -30.43 -14.82
CA LEU A 3 8.93 -29.23 -13.99
C LEU A 3 10.26 -28.54 -14.33
N LYS A 4 10.21 -27.63 -15.32
CA LYS A 4 11.33 -26.72 -15.58
C LYS A 4 11.60 -25.99 -14.28
N GLU A 5 12.80 -26.17 -13.74
CA GLU A 5 13.33 -25.39 -12.63
C GLU A 5 13.20 -23.90 -12.98
N ALA A 6 12.16 -23.26 -12.46
CA ALA A 6 11.98 -21.83 -12.54
C ALA A 6 12.82 -21.18 -11.44
N THR A 7 14.14 -21.30 -11.52
CA THR A 7 15.01 -20.29 -10.92
C THR A 7 14.94 -19.05 -11.81
N SER A 8 13.81 -18.35 -11.77
CA SER A 8 13.72 -17.01 -12.37
C SER A 8 14.67 -16.12 -11.57
N ARG A 9 15.79 -15.73 -12.15
CA ARG A 9 16.60 -14.65 -11.60
C ARG A 9 15.81 -13.36 -11.78
N LEU A 10 14.92 -13.07 -10.84
CA LEU A 10 14.20 -11.80 -10.80
C LEU A 10 15.21 -10.70 -10.47
N THR A 11 15.24 -9.65 -11.27
CA THR A 11 16.02 -8.44 -10.93
C THR A 11 15.37 -7.72 -9.74
N GLN A 12 16.13 -6.88 -9.05
CA GLN A 12 15.59 -6.06 -7.95
C GLN A 12 14.43 -5.17 -8.40
N SER A 13 14.50 -4.64 -9.63
CA SER A 13 13.44 -3.82 -10.20
C SER A 13 12.18 -4.64 -10.45
N GLU A 14 12.30 -5.82 -11.06
CA GLU A 14 11.14 -6.70 -11.28
C GLU A 14 10.53 -7.18 -9.96
N LEU A 15 11.35 -7.40 -8.93
CA LEU A 15 10.87 -7.73 -7.59
C LEU A 15 10.09 -6.57 -6.95
N ALA A 16 10.57 -5.33 -7.10
CA ALA A 16 9.92 -4.15 -6.53
C ALA A 16 8.53 -3.88 -7.12
N HIS A 17 8.32 -4.22 -8.38
CA HIS A 17 7.03 -4.01 -9.05
C HIS A 17 6.08 -5.21 -8.93
N LEU A 18 6.51 -6.29 -8.27
CA LEU A 18 5.70 -7.50 -8.15
C LEU A 18 4.40 -7.20 -7.39
N GLY A 19 3.25 -7.42 -8.03
CA GLY A 19 1.93 -7.16 -7.46
C GLY A 19 1.45 -5.71 -7.55
N THR A 20 2.20 -4.82 -8.24
CA THR A 20 1.75 -3.45 -8.54
C THR A 20 0.44 -3.50 -9.32
N GLY A 21 -0.55 -2.72 -8.89
CA GLY A 21 -1.89 -2.66 -9.52
C GLY A 21 -2.82 -3.82 -9.17
N GLU A 22 -2.35 -4.84 -8.47
CA GLU A 22 -3.15 -6.04 -8.12
C GLU A 22 -3.30 -6.19 -6.61
N VAL A 23 -2.28 -5.83 -5.84
CA VAL A 23 -2.23 -5.98 -4.39
C VAL A 23 -2.03 -4.62 -3.75
N GLY A 24 -2.76 -4.39 -2.66
CA GLY A 24 -2.56 -3.24 -1.79
C GLY A 24 -2.54 -3.66 -0.32
N TYR A 25 -1.99 -2.81 0.53
CA TYR A 25 -2.03 -3.02 1.98
C TYR A 25 -2.53 -1.78 2.69
N ILE A 26 -3.21 -2.00 3.81
CA ILE A 26 -3.77 -0.95 4.65
C ILE A 26 -3.04 -0.98 5.98
N ARG A 27 -2.56 0.17 6.45
CA ARG A 27 -1.96 0.31 7.78
C ARG A 27 -2.39 1.60 8.46
N LYS A 28 -2.37 1.57 9.80
CA LYS A 28 -2.39 2.82 10.57
C LYS A 28 -1.10 3.60 10.30
N ILE A 29 -1.22 4.92 10.22
CA ILE A 29 -0.09 5.84 10.09
C ILE A 29 -0.24 6.94 11.14
N ARG A 30 0.87 7.35 11.76
CA ARG A 30 0.89 8.48 12.68
C ARG A 30 1.02 9.78 11.89
N SER A 31 0.48 10.87 12.41
CA SER A 31 0.61 12.20 11.80
C SER A 31 2.07 12.58 11.48
N GLU A 32 3.00 12.23 12.36
CA GLU A 32 4.45 12.45 12.19
C GLU A 32 5.05 11.73 10.97
N ASP A 33 4.48 10.60 10.58
CA ASP A 33 4.92 9.81 9.42
C ASP A 33 4.20 10.20 8.13
N VAL A 34 3.07 10.92 8.20
CA VAL A 34 2.27 11.32 7.03
C VAL A 34 3.10 12.10 6.04
N SER A 35 3.85 13.12 6.51
CA SER A 35 4.67 13.98 5.65
C SER A 35 5.72 13.22 4.81
N ARG A 36 6.16 12.05 5.29
CA ARG A 36 7.13 11.19 4.57
C ARG A 36 6.49 10.41 3.43
N CYS A 37 5.23 10.01 3.60
CA CYS A 37 4.49 9.20 2.63
C CYS A 37 3.60 10.05 1.70
N PHE A 38 3.09 11.17 2.20
CA PHE A 38 2.18 12.09 1.53
C PHE A 38 2.73 13.52 1.68
N PRO A 39 3.73 13.93 0.89
CA PRO A 39 4.39 15.23 1.04
C PRO A 39 3.45 16.43 0.83
N GLU A 40 2.36 16.22 0.10
CA GLU A 40 1.34 17.24 -0.18
C GLU A 40 0.21 17.26 0.86
N ALA A 41 0.26 16.40 1.88
CA ALA A 41 -0.75 16.40 2.92
C ALA A 41 -0.71 17.72 3.72
N PRO A 42 -1.88 18.27 4.11
CA PRO A 42 -1.92 19.42 5.00
C PRO A 42 -1.40 19.06 6.40
N GLU A 43 -1.24 20.06 7.26
CA GLU A 43 -0.99 19.80 8.68
C GLU A 43 -2.12 18.95 9.28
N ILE A 44 -1.75 17.80 9.85
CA ILE A 44 -2.71 16.85 10.44
C ILE A 44 -2.66 16.94 11.96
N ASP A 45 -3.84 16.93 12.60
CA ASP A 45 -3.95 16.83 14.05
C ASP A 45 -3.27 15.54 14.55
N PRO A 46 -2.29 15.64 15.46
CA PRO A 46 -1.57 14.48 15.97
C PRO A 46 -2.40 13.50 16.79
N ASN A 47 -3.62 13.87 17.20
CA ASN A 47 -4.51 12.99 17.96
C ASN A 47 -5.44 12.14 17.08
N LEU A 48 -5.39 12.30 15.75
CA LEU A 48 -6.22 11.53 14.84
C LEU A 48 -5.61 10.16 14.54
N ASP A 49 -6.47 9.13 14.59
CA ASP A 49 -6.17 7.81 14.05
C ASP A 49 -6.27 7.86 12.52
N LEU A 50 -5.13 7.81 11.83
CA LEU A 50 -5.11 7.81 10.37
C LEU A 50 -4.85 6.42 9.83
N TRP A 51 -5.43 6.16 8.66
CA TRP A 51 -5.30 4.94 7.88
C TRP A 51 -4.83 5.32 6.48
N ALA A 52 -3.88 4.54 5.98
CA ALA A 52 -3.36 4.70 4.64
C ALA A 52 -3.43 3.40 3.84
N LEU A 53 -3.89 3.52 2.60
CA LEU A 53 -3.82 2.48 1.58
C LEU A 53 -2.58 2.72 0.71
N PHE A 54 -1.82 1.67 0.49
CA PHE A 54 -0.64 1.66 -0.37
C PHE A 54 -0.72 0.53 -1.40
N GLY A 55 -0.08 0.72 -2.54
CA GLY A 55 0.21 -0.35 -3.49
C GLY A 55 1.27 -1.32 -2.97
N ALA A 56 1.42 -2.47 -3.62
CA ALA A 56 2.42 -3.48 -3.26
C ALA A 56 3.87 -2.96 -3.25
N ASP A 57 4.16 -1.97 -4.09
CA ASP A 57 5.44 -1.27 -4.22
C ASP A 57 5.65 -0.16 -3.17
N GLY A 58 4.64 0.09 -2.32
CA GLY A 58 4.65 1.16 -1.32
C GLY A 58 4.17 2.50 -1.84
N THR A 59 3.68 2.59 -3.08
CA THR A 59 3.10 3.82 -3.63
C THR A 59 1.88 4.24 -2.80
N PRO A 60 1.81 5.48 -2.28
CA PRO A 60 0.67 5.99 -1.52
C PRO A 60 -0.58 6.13 -2.43
N ILE A 61 -1.72 5.60 -1.98
CA ILE A 61 -2.98 5.63 -2.75
C ILE A 61 -4.03 6.53 -2.05
N LEU A 62 -4.25 6.32 -0.76
CA LEU A 62 -5.24 7.08 0.01
C LEU A 62 -4.77 7.27 1.46
N LEU A 63 -5.01 8.47 2.01
CA LEU A 63 -4.89 8.79 3.43
C LEU A 63 -6.25 9.27 3.95
N THR A 64 -6.69 8.75 5.10
CA THR A 64 -8.01 9.07 5.67
C THR A 64 -8.04 8.77 7.17
N ASP A 65 -8.89 9.46 7.91
CA ASP A 65 -9.23 9.17 9.31
C ASP A 65 -10.27 8.04 9.46
N ASN A 66 -10.91 7.61 8.36
CA ASN A 66 -11.88 6.52 8.34
C ASN A 66 -11.29 5.26 7.70
N ARG A 67 -11.02 4.25 8.53
CA ARG A 67 -10.53 2.94 8.06
C ARG A 67 -11.37 2.36 6.92
N SER A 68 -12.70 2.45 6.99
CA SER A 68 -13.59 1.84 6.00
C SER A 68 -13.38 2.43 4.60
N SER A 69 -13.04 3.72 4.50
CA SER A 69 -12.74 4.39 3.23
C SER A 69 -11.56 3.75 2.49
N THR A 70 -10.56 3.23 3.22
CA THR A 70 -9.44 2.51 2.58
C THR A 70 -9.86 1.19 1.94
N PHE A 71 -10.83 0.48 2.51
CA PHE A 71 -11.36 -0.75 1.90
C PHE A 71 -12.26 -0.46 0.70
N PHE A 72 -13.07 0.61 0.76
CA PHE A 72 -13.85 1.05 -0.39
C PHE A 72 -12.95 1.44 -1.56
N LYS A 73 -11.92 2.25 -1.31
CA LYS A 73 -10.98 2.66 -2.35
C LYS A 73 -10.22 1.47 -2.94
N ALA A 74 -9.77 0.53 -2.11
CA ALA A 74 -9.13 -0.68 -2.59
C ALA A 74 -10.07 -1.51 -3.48
N ALA A 75 -11.36 -1.61 -3.13
CA ALA A 75 -12.34 -2.30 -3.97
C ALA A 75 -12.62 -1.56 -5.29
N GLU A 76 -12.70 -0.22 -5.27
CA GLU A 76 -12.85 0.61 -6.47
C GLU A 76 -11.65 0.46 -7.43
N ASP A 77 -10.44 0.34 -6.89
CA ASP A 77 -9.21 0.16 -7.65
C ASP A 77 -8.91 -1.33 -7.93
N GLU A 78 -9.86 -2.23 -7.62
CA GLU A 78 -9.76 -3.69 -7.79
C GLU A 78 -8.53 -4.33 -7.09
N LEU A 79 -8.02 -3.68 -6.04
CA LEU A 79 -6.86 -4.13 -5.28
C LEU A 79 -7.24 -5.22 -4.27
N LYS A 80 -6.51 -6.33 -4.32
CA LYS A 80 -6.54 -7.34 -3.26
C LYS A 80 -5.83 -6.81 -2.02
N THR A 81 -6.60 -6.54 -0.96
CA THR A 81 -6.04 -6.10 0.31
C THR A 81 -5.39 -7.25 1.08
N VAL A 82 -4.20 -7.01 1.62
CA VAL A 82 -3.51 -7.93 2.53
C VAL A 82 -3.17 -7.22 3.84
N SER A 83 -3.02 -8.02 4.91
CA SER A 83 -2.58 -7.53 6.21
C SER A 83 -1.05 -7.51 6.28
N LEU A 84 -0.48 -6.42 6.80
CA LEU A 84 0.88 -6.42 7.32
C LEU A 84 0.82 -6.88 8.79
N HIS A 85 1.64 -7.86 9.16
CA HIS A 85 1.74 -8.41 10.52
C HIS A 85 2.87 -7.74 11.32
#